data_AF-A0AAW0WXI4-F1
#
_entry.id   AF-A0AAW0WXI4-F1
#
_cell.length_a   1.000
_cell.length_b   1.000
_cell.length_c   1.000
_cell.angle_alpha   90.00
_cell.angle_beta   90.00
_cell.angle_gamma   90.00
#
_symmetry.space_group_name_H-M   'P 1'
#
loop_
_entity.id
_entity.type
_entity.pdbx_description
1 polymer ?
#
loop_
_entity_poly.entity_id
_entity_poly.type
_entity_poly.pdbx_seq_one_letter_code
_entity_poly.pdbx_strand_id
1 'polypeptide(L)'
;MVPWNRAKTIRAKVARMRAARVKTLLLLTVVNVAWTRVPRHAPTLPTHLSPESCPPSFSNNHPLILVSVDGFRPDYLLRGRTPTIQALGEVGVRAPYVKASYPTITFPNHYTIVTGLYPPAHGIV
;
A
#
# COMPACT_ATOMS: atom_id res chain seq x y z
N MET A 1 -21.34 57.50 -34.03
CA MET A 1 -21.82 56.21 -34.59
C MET A 1 -20.72 55.17 -34.47
N VAL A 2 -20.74 54.32 -33.43
CA VAL A 2 -19.80 53.20 -33.27
C VAL A 2 -20.23 52.07 -34.22
N PRO A 3 -19.34 51.49 -35.04
CA PRO A 3 -19.75 50.58 -36.10
C PRO A 3 -20.30 49.27 -35.53
N TRP A 4 -21.57 49.00 -35.83
CA TRP A 4 -22.36 47.80 -35.48
C TRP A 4 -21.64 46.47 -35.73
N ASN A 5 -20.67 46.45 -36.65
CA ASN A 5 -19.86 45.27 -36.98
C ASN A 5 -18.90 44.83 -35.87
N ARG A 6 -18.40 45.74 -35.00
CA ARG A 6 -17.48 45.35 -33.90
C ARG A 6 -18.18 44.57 -32.78
N ALA A 7 -19.45 44.88 -32.50
CA ALA A 7 -20.21 44.21 -31.44
C ALA A 7 -20.49 42.73 -31.76
N LYS A 8 -20.75 42.41 -33.04
CA LYS A 8 -20.96 41.03 -33.51
C LYS A 8 -19.69 40.18 -33.37
N THR A 9 -18.52 40.74 -33.68
CA THR A 9 -17.23 40.03 -33.60
C THR A 9 -16.82 39.74 -32.14
N ILE A 10 -17.09 40.67 -31.22
CA ILE A 10 -16.80 40.47 -29.79
C ILE A 10 -17.67 39.36 -29.21
N ARG A 11 -18.99 39.34 -29.51
CA ARG A 11 -19.90 38.27 -29.07
C ARG A 11 -19.46 36.89 -29.59
N ALA A 12 -19.04 36.81 -30.85
CA ALA A 12 -18.52 35.57 -31.44
C ALA A 12 -17.20 35.11 -30.78
N LYS A 13 -16.27 36.03 -30.49
CA LYS A 13 -15.04 35.73 -29.73
C LYS A 13 -15.34 35.24 -28.32
N VAL A 14 -16.26 35.90 -27.60
CA VAL A 14 -16.66 35.49 -26.23
C VAL A 14 -17.34 34.13 -26.23
N ALA A 15 -18.21 33.83 -27.19
CA ALA A 15 -18.83 32.51 -27.34
C ALA A 15 -17.78 31.41 -27.61
N ARG A 16 -16.79 31.67 -28.48
CA ARG A 16 -15.67 30.74 -28.74
C ARG A 16 -14.81 30.51 -27.50
N MET A 17 -14.50 31.56 -26.72
CA MET A 17 -13.75 31.43 -25.46
C MET A 17 -14.51 30.65 -24.39
N ARG A 18 -15.83 30.84 -24.29
CA ARG A 18 -16.69 30.06 -23.38
C ARG A 18 -16.73 28.60 -23.79
N ALA A 19 -16.92 28.29 -25.08
CA ALA A 19 -16.90 26.92 -25.58
C ALA A 19 -15.55 26.23 -25.39
N ALA A 20 -14.44 26.96 -25.58
CA ALA A 20 -13.09 26.45 -25.32
C ALA A 20 -12.88 26.12 -23.84
N ARG A 21 -13.26 27.03 -22.92
CA ARG A 21 -13.17 26.80 -21.47
C ARG A 21 -14.02 25.61 -21.00
N VAL A 22 -15.24 25.47 -21.51
CA VAL A 22 -16.12 24.34 -21.19
C VAL A 22 -15.50 23.02 -21.68
N LYS A 23 -14.96 22.98 -22.90
CA LYS A 23 -14.25 21.79 -23.41
C LYS A 23 -13.03 21.43 -22.57
N THR A 24 -12.22 22.42 -22.15
CA THR A 24 -11.06 22.18 -21.30
C THR A 24 -11.46 21.65 -19.92
N LEU A 25 -12.49 22.21 -19.29
CA LEU A 25 -13.02 21.72 -18.02
C LEU A 25 -13.56 20.28 -18.14
N LEU A 26 -14.34 19.99 -19.19
CA LEU A 26 -14.84 18.64 -19.46
C LEU A 26 -13.69 17.64 -19.65
N LEU A 27 -12.67 18.00 -20.44
CA LEU A 27 -11.50 17.16 -20.65
C LEU A 27 -10.76 16.88 -19.34
N LEU A 28 -10.54 17.90 -18.49
CA LEU A 28 -9.86 17.74 -17.20
C LEU A 28 -10.66 16.85 -16.23
N THR A 29 -11.99 16.96 -16.23
CA THR A 29 -12.84 16.07 -15.41
C THR A 29 -12.77 14.63 -15.90
N VAL A 30 -12.82 14.39 -17.21
CA VAL A 30 -12.69 13.05 -17.78
C VAL A 30 -11.31 12.44 -17.47
N VAL A 31 -10.24 13.22 -17.58
CA VAL A 31 -8.88 12.77 -17.24
C VAL A 31 -8.75 12.42 -15.75
N ASN A 32 -9.27 13.25 -14.85
CA ASN A 32 -9.25 12.95 -13.41
C ASN A 32 -10.08 11.71 -13.07
N VAL A 33 -11.29 11.59 -13.62
CA VAL A 33 -12.15 10.41 -13.41
C VAL A 33 -11.50 9.16 -13.99
N ALA A 34 -10.90 9.23 -15.18
CA ALA A 34 -10.15 8.13 -15.77
C ALA A 34 -8.95 7.74 -14.89
N TRP A 35 -8.20 8.70 -14.36
CA TRP A 35 -7.05 8.45 -13.48
C TRP A 35 -7.47 7.75 -12.17
N THR A 36 -8.60 8.13 -11.58
CA THR A 36 -9.14 7.44 -10.38
C THR A 36 -9.67 6.04 -10.66
N ARG A 37 -9.99 5.73 -11.92
CA ARG A 37 -10.51 4.43 -12.36
C ARG A 37 -9.44 3.53 -12.97
N VAL A 38 -8.19 4.00 -13.14
CA VAL A 38 -7.08 3.11 -13.49
C VAL A 38 -6.98 2.09 -12.36
N PRO A 39 -7.22 0.80 -12.62
CA PRO A 39 -7.09 -0.22 -11.60
C PRO A 39 -5.63 -0.21 -11.16
N ARG A 40 -5.38 0.23 -9.92
CA ARG A 40 -4.14 -0.11 -9.24
C ARG A 40 -4.12 -1.63 -9.20
N HIS A 41 -3.27 -2.25 -10.01
CA HIS A 41 -3.07 -3.68 -9.93
C HIS A 41 -2.76 -4.01 -8.48
N ALA A 42 -3.70 -4.67 -7.80
CA ALA A 42 -3.40 -5.34 -6.56
C ALA A 42 -2.25 -6.31 -6.88
N PRO A 43 -1.26 -6.47 -5.98
CA PRO A 43 -0.28 -7.52 -6.16
C PRO A 43 -1.04 -8.84 -6.28
N THR A 44 -1.07 -9.39 -7.50
CA THR A 44 -1.62 -10.72 -7.73
C THR A 44 -0.71 -11.67 -7.00
N LEU A 45 -1.16 -12.18 -5.86
CA LEU A 45 -0.59 -13.40 -5.29
C LEU A 45 -0.53 -14.43 -6.43
N PRO A 46 0.59 -15.12 -6.64
CA PRO A 46 0.71 -16.08 -7.72
C PRO A 46 -0.43 -17.11 -7.62
N THR A 47 -1.30 -17.15 -8.62
CA THR A 47 -2.45 -18.07 -8.75
C THR A 47 -2.02 -19.50 -9.07
N HIS A 48 -0.84 -19.93 -8.61
CA HIS A 48 -0.40 -21.31 -8.73
C HIS A 48 0.30 -21.78 -7.44
N LEU A 49 -0.36 -21.56 -6.31
CA LEU A 49 -0.38 -22.62 -5.31
C LEU A 49 -1.54 -23.52 -5.70
N SER A 50 -1.31 -24.38 -6.69
CA SER A 50 -2.08 -25.61 -6.82
C SER A 50 -2.19 -26.21 -5.41
N PRO A 51 -3.36 -26.65 -4.95
CA PRO A 51 -3.43 -27.39 -3.70
C PRO A 51 -2.73 -28.71 -3.97
N GLU A 52 -1.39 -28.72 -3.88
CA GLU A 52 -0.75 -29.89 -3.31
C GLU A 52 -1.40 -30.01 -1.95
N SER A 53 -2.32 -30.96 -1.87
CA SER A 53 -2.96 -31.38 -0.65
C SER A 53 -1.91 -31.37 0.45
N CYS A 54 -2.18 -30.67 1.56
CA CYS A 54 -1.32 -30.74 2.72
C CYS A 54 -1.01 -32.22 3.00
N PRO A 55 0.26 -32.59 3.23
CA PRO A 55 0.61 -33.99 3.49
C PRO A 55 -0.30 -34.54 4.59
N PRO A 56 -0.74 -35.81 4.53
CA PRO A 56 -1.71 -36.36 5.48
C PRO A 56 -1.31 -36.16 6.96
N SER A 57 -0.02 -36.10 7.24
CA SER A 57 0.57 -35.80 8.55
C SER A 57 0.21 -34.42 9.12
N PHE A 58 -0.24 -33.48 8.29
CA PHE A 58 -0.62 -32.11 8.66
C PHE A 58 -2.13 -31.82 8.49
N SER A 59 -2.94 -32.82 8.14
CA SER A 59 -4.37 -32.65 7.83
C SER A 59 -5.17 -31.96 8.95
N ASN A 60 -4.79 -32.19 10.22
CA ASN A 60 -5.42 -31.58 11.41
C ASN A 60 -4.48 -30.67 12.21
N ASN A 61 -3.24 -30.45 11.74
CA ASN A 61 -2.23 -29.68 12.46
C ASN A 61 -1.74 -28.55 11.57
N HIS A 62 -2.02 -27.31 11.95
CA HIS A 62 -1.47 -26.13 11.29
C HIS A 62 -0.06 -25.85 11.83
N PRO A 63 1.02 -26.09 11.06
CA PRO A 63 2.37 -25.82 11.53
C PRO A 63 2.57 -24.31 11.72
N LEU A 64 3.28 -23.94 12.78
CA LEU A 64 3.67 -22.56 13.03
C LEU A 64 5.08 -22.31 12.48
N ILE A 65 5.20 -21.32 11.60
CA ILE A 65 6.49 -20.85 11.09
C ILE A 65 6.71 -19.44 11.63
N LEU A 66 7.76 -19.27 12.43
CA LEU A 66 8.21 -17.96 12.89
C LEU A 66 9.31 -17.44 11.96
N VAL A 67 9.01 -16.38 11.21
CA VAL A 67 9.98 -15.71 10.33
C VAL A 67 10.43 -14.41 10.99
N SER A 68 11.70 -14.34 11.41
CA SER A 68 12.29 -13.11 11.94
C SER A 68 13.08 -12.38 10.85
N VAL A 69 12.86 -11.06 10.74
CA VAL A 69 13.61 -10.18 9.83
C VAL A 69 14.33 -9.14 10.68
N ASP A 70 15.65 -9.28 10.82
CA ASP A 70 16.44 -8.40 11.67
C ASP A 70 16.46 -6.95 11.15
N GLY A 71 16.41 -5.98 12.05
CA GLY A 71 16.40 -4.56 11.73
C GLY A 71 15.20 -4.07 10.90
N PHE A 72 14.11 -4.84 10.80
CA PHE A 72 12.93 -4.46 10.03
C PHE A 72 12.07 -3.42 10.78
N ARG A 73 12.37 -2.15 10.55
CA ARG A 73 11.63 -1.04 11.19
C ARG A 73 10.21 -0.92 10.63
N PRO A 74 9.19 -0.57 11.45
CA PRO A 74 7.79 -0.55 11.02
C PRO A 74 7.51 0.31 9.77
N ASP A 75 8.22 1.43 9.60
CA ASP A 75 8.02 2.31 8.45
C ASP A 75 8.50 1.70 7.12
N TYR A 76 9.32 0.64 7.14
CA TYR A 76 9.82 -0.01 5.92
C TYR A 76 8.70 -0.64 5.11
N LEU A 77 7.65 -1.12 5.79
CA LEU A 77 6.46 -1.69 5.15
C LEU A 77 5.73 -0.66 4.26
N LEU A 78 5.82 0.63 4.60
CA LEU A 78 5.12 1.70 3.91
C LEU A 78 5.93 2.27 2.73
N ARG A 79 7.18 1.84 2.53
CA ARG A 79 8.07 2.36 1.48
C ARG A 79 7.81 1.75 0.10
N GLY A 80 6.86 0.82 -0.02
CA GLY A 80 6.50 0.17 -1.29
C GLY A 80 7.59 -0.76 -1.84
N ARG A 81 8.50 -1.26 -0.99
CA ARG A 81 9.61 -2.15 -1.39
C ARG A 81 9.39 -3.62 -1.04
N THR A 82 8.39 -3.93 -0.23
CA THR A 82 8.12 -5.28 0.30
C THR A 82 6.69 -5.73 -0.04
N PRO A 83 6.34 -5.90 -1.33
CA PRO A 83 4.95 -6.16 -1.74
C PRO A 83 4.38 -7.45 -1.14
N THR A 84 5.18 -8.50 -0.99
CA THR A 84 4.74 -9.78 -0.41
C THR A 84 4.40 -9.65 1.08
N ILE A 85 5.28 -9.01 1.86
CA ILE A 85 5.07 -8.81 3.31
C ILE A 85 3.91 -7.85 3.54
N GLN A 86 3.77 -6.83 2.67
CA GLN A 86 2.63 -5.92 2.71
C GLN A 86 1.32 -6.67 2.45
N ALA A 87 1.26 -7.51 1.41
CA ALA A 87 0.08 -8.33 1.12
C ALA A 87 -0.28 -9.25 2.29
N LEU A 88 0.71 -9.88 2.95
CA LEU A 88 0.48 -10.70 4.15
C LEU A 88 -0.18 -9.90 5.28
N GLY A 89 0.24 -8.65 5.49
CA GLY A 89 -0.36 -7.78 6.50
C GLY A 89 -1.75 -7.23 6.12
N GLU A 90 -2.09 -7.20 4.82
CA GLU A 90 -3.40 -6.76 4.31
C GLU A 90 -4.45 -7.88 4.38
N VAL A 91 -4.05 -9.13 4.10
CA VAL A 91 -4.94 -10.31 4.16
C VAL A 91 -5.00 -10.95 5.55
N GLY A 92 -3.96 -10.73 6.36
CA GLY A 92 -3.81 -11.29 7.71
C GLY A 92 -4.08 -10.26 8.81
N VAL A 93 -3.46 -10.49 9.98
CA VAL A 93 -3.53 -9.58 11.13
C VAL A 93 -2.19 -8.86 11.28
N ARG A 94 -2.23 -7.52 11.43
CA ARG A 94 -1.04 -6.69 11.64
C ARG A 94 -1.20 -5.70 12.78
N ALA A 95 -0.11 -5.46 13.50
CA ALA A 95 0.03 -4.33 14.42
C ALA A 95 0.74 -3.14 13.74
N PRO A 96 0.53 -1.89 14.18
CA PRO A 96 1.25 -0.73 13.63
C PRO A 96 2.77 -0.79 13.86
N TYR A 97 3.19 -1.36 15.00
CA TYR A 97 4.59 -1.64 15.36
C TYR A 97 4.65 -2.65 16.51
N VAL A 98 5.83 -3.23 16.72
CA VAL A 98 6.14 -4.06 17.90
C VAL A 98 7.15 -3.32 18.76
N LYS A 99 6.91 -3.27 20.07
CA LYS A 99 7.84 -2.66 21.02
C LYS A 99 8.95 -3.67 21.38
N ALA A 100 10.18 -3.34 21.02
CA ALA A 100 11.36 -4.13 21.36
C ALA A 100 11.71 -4.02 22.86
N SER A 101 12.35 -5.06 23.38
CA SER A 101 12.99 -5.04 24.70
C SER A 101 14.26 -4.19 24.67
N TYR A 102 14.61 -3.62 25.82
CA TYR A 102 15.89 -2.93 26.01
C TYR A 102 16.97 -3.91 26.48
N PRO A 103 18.19 -3.89 25.91
CA PRO A 103 18.63 -3.05 24.78
C PRO A 103 18.06 -3.52 23.45
N THR A 104 17.83 -2.58 22.52
CA THR A 104 17.23 -2.86 21.19
C THR A 104 18.27 -3.42 20.20
N ILE A 105 18.91 -4.53 20.56
CA ILE A 105 19.90 -5.24 19.74
C ILE A 105 19.41 -6.65 19.41
N THR A 106 20.01 -7.27 18.39
CA THR A 106 19.52 -8.49 17.73
C THR A 106 19.30 -9.65 18.70
N PHE A 107 20.35 -10.13 19.37
CA PHE A 107 20.31 -11.36 20.17
C PHE A 107 19.30 -11.31 21.34
N PRO A 108 19.34 -10.31 22.25
CA PRO A 108 18.38 -10.21 23.33
C PRO A 108 16.93 -10.16 22.84
N ASN A 109 16.63 -9.43 21.75
CA ASN A 109 15.26 -9.33 21.25
C ASN A 109 14.75 -10.61 20.60
N HIS A 110 15.59 -11.29 19.81
CA HIS A 110 15.21 -12.59 19.23
C HIS A 110 14.97 -13.62 20.33
N TYR A 111 15.78 -13.60 21.39
CA TYR A 111 15.60 -14.51 22.52
C TYR A 111 14.38 -14.16 23.37
N THR A 112 14.06 -12.87 23.55
CA THR A 112 12.81 -12.43 24.18
C THR A 112 11.58 -12.98 23.43
N ILE A 113 11.57 -12.98 22.09
CA ILE A 113 10.42 -13.46 21.29
C ILE A 113 10.16 -14.95 21.53
N VAL A 114 11.21 -15.78 21.61
CA VAL A 114 11.06 -17.24 21.76
C VAL A 114 10.87 -17.67 23.22
N THR A 115 11.33 -16.87 24.20
CA THR A 115 11.21 -17.21 25.63
C THR A 115 10.04 -16.52 26.33
N GLY A 116 9.57 -15.37 25.82
CA GLY A 116 8.60 -14.51 26.49
C GLY A 116 9.16 -13.76 27.71
N LEU A 117 10.48 -13.80 27.95
CA LEU A 117 11.14 -13.17 29.08
C LEU A 117 11.87 -11.89 28.66
N TYR A 118 12.09 -10.96 29.61
CA TYR A 118 12.94 -9.78 29.37
C TYR A 118 14.44 -10.14 29.42
N PRO A 119 15.33 -9.32 28.82
CA PRO A 119 16.78 -9.54 28.84
C PRO A 119 17.41 -9.87 30.20
N PRO A 120 17.07 -9.17 31.30
CA PRO A 120 17.59 -9.51 32.61
C PRO A 120 17.14 -10.88 33.13
N ALA A 121 15.98 -11.38 32.67
CA ALA A 121 15.40 -12.63 33.11
C ALA A 121 15.89 -13.84 32.28
N HIS A 122 16.12 -13.66 30.98
CA HIS A 122 16.66 -14.73 30.13
C HIS A 122 18.20 -14.74 30.04
N GLY A 123 18.88 -13.77 30.65
CA GLY A 123 20.34 -13.77 30.82
C GLY A 123 21.16 -13.40 29.57
N ILE A 124 20.53 -12.89 28.51
CA ILE A 124 21.21 -12.42 27.29
C ILE A 124 21.00 -10.91 27.23
N VAL A 125 22.06 -10.14 27.48
CA VAL A 125 22.03 -8.68 27.66
C VAL A 125 22.79 -7.93 26.59
#